data_AF-A0A2G1X522-F1
#
_entry.id   AF-A0A2G1X522-F1
#
_cell.length_a   1.000
_cell.length_b   1.000
_cell.length_c   1.000
_cell.angle_alpha   90.00
_cell.angle_beta   90.00
_cell.angle_gamma   90.00
#
_symmetry.space_group_name_H-M   'P 1'
#
loop_
_entity.id
_entity.type
_entity.pdbx_description
1 polymer ?
#
loop_
_entity_poly.entity_id
_entity_poly.type
_entity_poly.pdbx_seq_one_letter_code
_entity_poly.pdbx_strand_id
1 'polypeptide(L)' 'MTGNTIPVDWVRGLDEVTVWFWPDSPDPVTMRFPLRKWARIERKARDEHGGDVDVLLTEVLTADLEESEAASLG' A
#
# COMPACT_ATOMS: atom_id res chain seq x y z
N MET A 1 15.08 -1.19 15.48
CA MET A 1 14.73 -0.49 14.24
C MET A 1 13.24 -0.63 14.04
N THR A 2 12.43 0.24 14.62
CA THR A 2 10.99 0.28 14.33
C THR A 2 10.84 1.16 13.10
N GLY A 3 11.02 0.56 11.91
CA GLY A 3 10.65 1.22 10.67
C GLY A 3 9.17 1.59 10.74
N ASN A 4 8.84 2.82 10.38
CA ASN A 4 7.50 3.39 10.47
C ASN A 4 6.59 2.64 9.48
N THR A 5 6.09 1.47 9.88
CA THR A 5 5.31 0.60 8.99
C THR A 5 3.88 1.09 9.07
N ILE A 6 3.40 1.71 7.99
CA ILE A 6 2.00 2.16 7.89
C ILE A 6 1.11 0.91 8.03
N PRO A 7 0.17 0.86 9.00
CA PRO A 7 -0.77 -0.24 9.09
C PRO A 7 -1.57 -0.37 7.79
N VAL A 8 -1.67 -1.60 7.29
CA VAL A 8 -2.39 -1.96 6.07
C VAL A 8 -3.37 -3.10 6.37
N ASP A 9 -4.56 -3.02 5.80
CA ASP A 9 -5.50 -4.14 5.74
C ASP A 9 -6.18 -4.18 4.38
N TRP A 10 -6.61 -5.35 3.92
CA TRP A 10 -7.27 -5.50 2.65
C TRP A 10 -8.23 -6.69 2.60
N VAL A 11 -9.27 -6.53 1.78
CA VAL A 11 -10.23 -7.61 1.50
C VAL A 11 -10.44 -7.75 0.01
N ARG A 12 -10.47 -9.00 -0.44
CA ARG A 12 -10.77 -9.35 -1.82
C ARG A 12 -12.27 -9.58 -2.01
N GLY A 13 -12.90 -8.73 -2.80
CA GLY A 13 -14.26 -8.91 -3.31
C GLY A 13 -14.28 -9.70 -4.61
N LEU A 14 -15.46 -9.72 -5.25
CA LEU A 14 -15.68 -10.44 -6.52
C LEU A 14 -14.93 -9.80 -7.69
N ASP A 15 -14.94 -8.47 -7.79
CA ASP A 15 -14.40 -7.72 -8.93
C ASP A 15 -13.22 -6.80 -8.58
N GLU A 16 -13.02 -6.54 -7.28
CA GLU A 16 -12.00 -5.63 -6.79
C GLU A 16 -11.47 -6.04 -5.41
N VAL A 17 -10.31 -5.49 -5.06
CA VAL A 17 -9.74 -5.52 -3.72
C VAL A 17 -9.87 -4.13 -3.11
N THR A 18 -10.42 -4.06 -1.90
CA THR A 18 -10.42 -2.84 -1.09
C THR A 18 -9.26 -2.90 -0.12
N VAL A 19 -8.50 -1.81 -0.03
CA VAL A 19 -7.33 -1.68 0.83
C VAL A 19 -7.51 -0.44 1.71
N TRP A 20 -7.13 -0.57 2.97
CA TRP A 20 -7.16 0.49 3.97
C TRP A 20 -5.75 0.74 4.51
N PHE A 21 -5.43 2.02 4.71
CA PHE A 21 -4.14 2.47 5.23
C PHE A 21 -4.36 3.50 6.34
N TRP A 22 -3.56 3.43 7.41
CA TRP A 22 -3.65 4.35 8.55
C TRP A 22 -2.31 5.08 8.75
N PRO A 23 -1.94 6.03 7.86
CA PRO A 23 -0.62 6.64 7.89
C PRO A 23 -0.31 7.35 9.21
N ASP A 24 -1.29 7.99 9.87
CA ASP A 24 -1.13 8.62 11.20
C ASP A 24 -2.49 8.91 11.89
N SER A 25 -3.59 8.31 11.44
CA SER A 25 -4.96 8.66 11.85
C SER A 25 -5.80 7.39 12.05
N PRO A 26 -6.82 7.38 12.93
CA PRO A 26 -7.80 6.29 13.00
C PRO A 26 -8.70 6.19 11.76
N ASP A 27 -8.83 7.26 10.98
CA ASP A 27 -9.59 7.28 9.74
C ASP A 27 -8.72 6.77 8.58
N PRO A 28 -9.06 5.64 7.94
CA PRO A 28 -8.22 5.07 6.90
C PRO A 28 -8.35 5.81 5.58
N VAL A 29 -7.23 5.87 4.85
CA VAL A 29 -7.26 6.09 3.41
C VAL A 29 -7.72 4.80 2.75
N THR A 30 -8.80 4.86 1.98
CA THR A 30 -9.37 3.69 1.28
C THR A 30 -9.01 3.73 -0.20
N MET A 31 -8.43 2.64 -0.69
CA MET A 31 -8.14 2.45 -2.12
C MET A 31 -8.84 1.20 -2.66
N ARG A 32 -9.24 1.26 -3.93
CA ARG A 32 -9.88 0.13 -4.62
C ARG A 32 -9.09 -0.25 -5.86
N PHE A 33 -8.79 -1.53 -5.98
CA PHE A 33 -8.04 -2.08 -7.11
C PHE A 33 -8.87 -3.13 -7.84
N PRO A 34 -9.16 -2.95 -9.13
CA PRO A 34 -9.70 -4.04 -9.95
C PRO A 34 -8.80 -5.27 -9.88
N LEU A 35 -9.35 -6.49 -9.90
CA LEU A 35 -8.58 -7.73 -9.74
C LEU A 35 -7.37 -7.84 -10.69
N ARG A 36 -7.48 -7.30 -11.92
CA ARG A 36 -6.38 -7.30 -12.89
C ARG A 36 -5.18 -6.45 -12.44
N LYS A 37 -5.43 -5.33 -11.76
CA LYS A 37 -4.37 -4.49 -11.17
C LYS A 37 -3.82 -5.15 -9.91
N TRP A 38 -4.70 -5.70 -9.07
CA TRP A 38 -4.28 -6.42 -7.86
C TRP A 38 -3.37 -7.62 -8.18
N ALA A 39 -3.66 -8.40 -9.22
CA ALA A 39 -2.79 -9.48 -9.67
C ALA A 39 -1.37 -9.01 -10.09
N ARG A 40 -1.19 -7.73 -10.44
CA ARG A 40 0.16 -7.17 -10.68
C ARG A 40 0.87 -6.89 -9.36
N ILE A 41 0.14 -6.39 -8.37
CA ILE A 41 0.64 -6.15 -7.00
C ILE A 41 1.07 -7.49 -6.38
N GLU A 42 0.23 -8.53 -6.43
CA GLU A 42 0.55 -9.86 -5.91
C GLU A 42 1.79 -10.47 -6.57
N ARG A 43 1.96 -10.28 -7.89
CA ARG A 43 3.16 -10.75 -8.60
C ARG A 43 4.41 -9.99 -8.17
N LYS A 44 4.33 -8.66 -8.07
CA LYS A 44 5.45 -7.83 -7.61
C LYS A 44 5.84 -8.20 -6.17
N ALA A 45 4.86 -8.37 -5.28
CA ALA A 45 5.09 -8.79 -3.90
C ALA A 45 5.76 -10.16 -3.81
N ARG A 46 5.39 -11.11 -4.68
CA ARG A 46 6.07 -12.41 -4.78
C ARG A 46 7.52 -12.27 -5.22
N ASP A 47 7.78 -11.43 -6.21
CA ASP A 47 9.10 -11.29 -6.81
C ASP A 47 10.07 -10.51 -5.89
N GLU A 48 9.57 -9.55 -5.10
CA GLU A 48 10.39 -8.63 -4.28
C GLU A 48 10.36 -8.96 -2.78
N HIS A 49 9.24 -9.47 -2.26
CA HIS A 49 9.00 -9.64 -0.81
C HIS A 49 8.51 -11.06 -0.45
N GLY A 50 8.77 -12.06 -1.28
CA GLY A 50 8.39 -13.45 -1.00
C GLY A 50 6.88 -13.71 -0.92
N GLY A 51 6.07 -12.78 -1.43
CA GLY A 51 4.61 -12.85 -1.45
C GLY A 51 3.93 -11.94 -0.44
N ASP A 52 4.70 -11.21 0.38
CA ASP A 52 4.18 -10.25 1.34
C ASP A 52 3.72 -8.97 0.63
N VAL A 53 2.41 -8.87 0.43
CA VAL A 53 1.78 -7.72 -0.23
C VAL A 53 1.78 -6.49 0.68
N ASP A 54 1.73 -6.69 2.00
CA ASP A 54 1.58 -5.59 2.96
C ASP A 54 2.88 -4.78 3.03
N VAL A 55 4.03 -5.46 2.98
CA VAL A 55 5.35 -4.81 2.85
C VAL A 55 5.43 -3.97 1.58
N LEU A 56 5.07 -4.55 0.43
CA LEU A 56 5.09 -3.83 -0.85
C LEU A 56 4.20 -2.58 -0.83
N LEU A 57 2.98 -2.70 -0.29
CA LEU A 57 2.04 -1.59 -0.23
C LEU A 57 2.55 -0.48 0.70
N THR A 58 3.16 -0.85 1.82
CA THR A 58 3.76 0.11 2.76
C THR A 58 4.92 0.87 2.12
N GLU A 59 5.80 0.19 1.39
CA GLU A 59 6.93 0.84 0.70
C GLU A 59 6.47 1.84 -0.36
N VAL A 60 5.50 1.45 -1.20
CA VAL A 60 4.96 2.33 -2.25
C VAL A 60 4.34 3.58 -1.65
N LEU A 61 3.59 3.44 -0.55
CA LEU A 61 2.98 4.59 0.12
C LEU A 61 3.99 5.49 0.81
N THR A 62 5.01 4.90 1.42
CA THR A 62 6.07 5.67 2.08
C THR A 62 6.81 6.51 1.04
N ALA A 63 7.15 5.91 -0.11
CA ALA A 63 7.80 6.64 -1.20
C ALA A 63 6.94 7.78 -1.77
N ASP A 64 5.61 7.58 -1.92
CA ASP A 64 4.68 8.60 -2.41
C ASP A 64 4.54 9.79 -1.42
N LEU A 65 4.55 9.50 -0.12
CA LEU A 65 4.54 10.53 0.93
C LEU A 65 5.84 11.34 0.94
N GLU A 66 6.99 10.67 0.85
CA GLU A 66 8.30 11.33 0.79
C GLU A 66 8.45 12.21 -0.47
N GLU A 67 7.97 11.75 -1.62
CA GLU A 67 7.96 12.53 -2.87
C GLU A 67 7.04 13.76 -2.76
N SER A 68 5.86 13.60 -2.15
CA SER A 68 4.90 14.69 -1.94
C SER A 68 5.42 15.76 -0.96
N GLU A 69 6.12 15.34 0.10
CA GLU A 69 6.77 16.25 1.06
C GLU A 69 7.90 17.04 0.39
N ALA A 70 8.76 16.36 -0.38
CA ALA A 70 9.85 17.00 -1.11
C ALA A 70 9.33 18.03 -2.14
N ALA A 71 8.23 17.74 -2.83
CA ALA A 71 7.59 18.65 -3.78
C ALA A 71 6.94 19.87 -3.11
N SER A 72 6.56 19.77 -1.83
CA SER A 72 5.90 20.86 -1.08
C SER A 72 6.89 21.85 -0.46
N LEU A 73 8.17 21.51 -0.38
CA LEU A 73 9.25 22.31 0.22
C LEU A 73 10.16 23.03 -0.79
N GLY A 74 9.97 22.79 -2.09
CA GLY A 74 10.73 23.42 -3.19
C GLY A 74 9.97 24.56 -3.85
#